data_AF-A0A955C6B9-F1
#
_entry.id   AF-A0A955C6B9-F1
#
_cell.length_a   1.000
_cell.length_b   1.000
_cell.length_c   1.000
_cell.angle_alpha   90.00
_cell.angle_beta   90.00
_cell.angle_gamma   90.00
#
_symmetry.space_group_name_H-M   'P 1'
#
loop_
_entity.id
_entity.type
_entity.pdbx_description
1 polymer ?
#
loop_
_entity_poly.entity_id
_entity_poly.type
_entity_poly.pdbx_seq_one_letter_code
_entity_poly.pdbx_strand_id
1 'polypeptide(L)'
;MPETPRDAEEPANPISADELLPPVEPPSPGFILQLFIVPGVIVSIIVLVWLVLNWIARAGDDPKGYLEALKRSGPSRWQAAANLADALRSSRHQAFKRDRAAAHELAELLNQQLDEASMDEKPVTLRVFLCRALGEFEVDEGL
;
A
#
# COMPACT_ATOMS: atom_id res chain seq x y z
N MET A 1 -2.21 4.56 -106.47
CA MET A 1 -3.05 4.51 -105.26
C MET A 1 -2.13 4.17 -104.09
N PRO A 2 -1.86 5.11 -103.19
CA PRO A 2 -0.98 4.95 -102.04
C PRO A 2 -1.77 4.58 -100.77
N GLU A 3 -1.41 3.50 -100.07
CA GLU A 3 -1.95 3.19 -98.74
C GLU A 3 -0.81 2.74 -97.81
N THR A 4 -0.35 3.74 -97.04
CA THR A 4 0.11 3.83 -95.65
C THR A 4 0.81 2.64 -94.94
N PRO A 5 1.96 2.88 -94.26
CA PRO A 5 2.66 1.91 -93.40
C PRO A 5 1.87 1.51 -92.14
N ARG A 6 2.08 0.27 -91.68
CA ARG A 6 1.69 -0.20 -90.34
C ARG A 6 2.47 0.59 -89.28
N ASP A 7 1.79 1.48 -88.58
CA ASP A 7 2.31 2.08 -87.35
C ASP A 7 2.37 1.02 -86.24
N ALA A 8 3.53 0.95 -85.60
CA ALA A 8 3.82 0.10 -84.46
C ALA A 8 2.95 0.52 -83.26
N GLU A 9 2.18 -0.42 -82.73
CA GLU A 9 1.42 -0.22 -81.49
C GLU A 9 2.41 -0.23 -80.31
N GLU A 10 2.68 0.96 -79.78
CA GLU A 10 3.52 1.22 -78.61
C GLU A 10 2.88 0.57 -77.36
N PRO A 11 3.63 -0.18 -76.53
CA PRO A 11 3.03 -0.88 -75.40
C PRO A 11 2.51 0.15 -74.37
N ALA A 12 1.20 0.11 -74.13
CA ALA A 12 0.54 0.90 -73.10
C ALA A 12 1.20 0.64 -71.73
N ASN A 13 1.79 1.69 -71.16
CA ASN A 13 2.42 1.68 -69.85
C ASN A 13 1.35 1.43 -68.76
N PRO A 14 1.41 0.36 -67.96
CA PRO A 14 0.41 0.09 -66.94
C PRO A 14 0.54 1.13 -65.81
N ILE A 15 -0.49 1.97 -65.64
CA ILE A 15 -0.61 2.87 -64.48
C ILE A 15 -0.47 2.01 -63.21
N SER A 16 0.55 2.34 -62.41
CA SER A 16 0.90 1.56 -61.23
C SER A 16 -0.12 1.80 -60.13
N ALA A 17 -0.56 0.74 -59.44
CA ALA A 17 -1.61 0.81 -58.40
C ALA A 17 -1.29 1.78 -57.25
N ASP A 18 -0.02 2.13 -57.07
CA ASP A 18 0.47 3.12 -56.12
C ASP A 18 -0.05 4.55 -56.42
N GLU A 19 -0.39 4.83 -57.68
CA GLU A 19 -0.87 6.15 -58.13
C GLU A 19 -2.37 6.37 -57.85
N LEU A 20 -3.08 5.32 -57.43
CA LEU A 20 -4.51 5.33 -57.09
C LEU A 20 -4.80 5.41 -55.59
N LEU A 21 -3.76 5.37 -54.74
CA LEU A 21 -3.93 5.46 -53.30
C LEU A 21 -3.93 6.93 -52.87
N PRO A 22 -4.96 7.40 -52.14
CA PRO A 22 -4.93 8.75 -51.58
C PRO A 22 -3.70 8.90 -50.68
N PRO A 23 -3.03 10.08 -50.69
CA PRO A 23 -1.85 10.30 -49.86
C PRO A 23 -2.21 10.09 -48.39
N VAL A 24 -1.66 9.03 -47.79
CA VAL A 24 -1.82 8.73 -46.37
C VAL A 24 -0.81 9.56 -45.59
N GLU A 25 -1.26 10.61 -44.92
CA GLU A 25 -0.42 11.32 -43.95
C GLU A 25 -0.18 10.41 -42.74
N PRO A 26 1.09 10.14 -42.37
CA PRO A 26 1.37 9.32 -41.20
C PRO A 26 0.80 10.01 -39.94
N PRO A 27 0.22 9.24 -39.00
CA PRO A 27 -0.32 9.79 -37.77
C PRO A 27 0.76 10.56 -37.01
N SER A 28 0.36 11.66 -36.37
CA SER A 28 1.32 12.56 -35.72
C SER A 28 2.18 11.81 -34.68
N PRO A 29 3.52 12.01 -34.67
CA PRO A 29 4.40 11.35 -33.70
C PRO A 29 4.01 11.61 -32.23
N GLY A 30 3.37 12.74 -31.96
CA GLY A 30 2.83 13.07 -30.64
C GLY A 30 1.72 12.12 -30.16
N PHE A 31 0.89 11.62 -31.06
CA PHE A 31 -0.17 10.66 -30.73
C PHE A 31 0.40 9.31 -30.27
N ILE A 32 1.46 8.84 -30.93
CA ILE A 32 2.16 7.59 -30.57
C ILE A 32 2.77 7.72 -29.18
N LEU A 33 3.43 8.84 -28.88
CA LEU A 33 4.03 9.08 -27.57
C LEU A 33 2.95 9.21 -26.47
N GLN A 34 1.86 9.91 -26.74
CA GLN A 34 0.74 10.08 -25.80
C GLN A 34 0.08 8.75 -25.41
N LEU A 35 0.01 7.80 -26.35
CA LEU A 35 -0.52 6.45 -26.12
C LEU A 35 0.27 5.67 -25.06
N PHE A 36 1.54 6.00 -24.82
CA PHE A 36 2.35 5.39 -23.76
C PHE A 36 2.45 6.26 -22.51
N ILE A 37 2.47 7.59 -22.66
CA ILE A 37 2.56 8.52 -21.52
C ILE A 37 1.33 8.40 -20.62
N VAL A 38 0.11 8.47 -21.19
CA VAL A 38 -1.11 8.48 -20.37
C VAL A 38 -1.27 7.18 -19.58
N PRO A 39 -1.12 5.98 -20.17
CA PRO A 39 -1.12 4.74 -19.40
C PRO A 39 0.06 4.65 -18.41
N GLY A 40 1.25 5.10 -18.82
CA GLY A 40 2.44 5.08 -17.96
C GLY A 40 2.27 5.90 -16.68
N VAL A 41 1.66 7.08 -16.77
CA VAL A 41 1.36 7.93 -15.61
C VAL A 41 0.39 7.22 -14.67
N ILE A 42 -0.67 6.59 -15.19
CA ILE A 42 -1.65 5.88 -14.36
C ILE A 42 -0.99 4.73 -13.60
N VAL A 43 -0.18 3.90 -14.28
CA VAL A 43 0.57 2.81 -13.63
C VAL A 43 1.53 3.35 -12.59
N SER A 44 2.24 4.45 -12.89
CA SER A 44 3.16 5.09 -11.94
C SER A 44 2.44 5.54 -10.66
N ILE A 45 1.25 6.12 -10.78
CA ILE A 45 0.45 6.54 -9.62
C ILE A 45 0.03 5.31 -8.80
N ILE A 46 -0.44 4.24 -9.46
CA ILE A 46 -0.84 3.00 -8.77
C ILE A 46 0.34 2.40 -8.00
N VAL A 47 1.52 2.32 -8.62
CA VAL A 47 2.74 1.79 -7.96
C VAL A 47 3.15 2.67 -6.78
N LEU A 48 3.07 4.00 -6.93
CA LEU A 48 3.40 4.94 -5.85
C LEU A 48 2.46 4.75 -4.65
N VAL A 49 1.14 4.72 -4.89
CA VAL A 49 0.14 4.49 -3.84
C VAL A 49 0.35 3.13 -3.18
N TRP A 50 0.58 2.09 -3.99
CA TRP A 50 0.87 0.75 -3.47
C TRP A 50 2.13 0.73 -2.61
N LEU A 51 3.20 1.43 -3.03
CA LEU A 51 4.45 1.50 -2.29
C LEU A 51 4.28 2.24 -0.96
N VAL A 52 3.55 3.35 -0.95
CA VAL A 52 3.24 4.08 0.29
C VAL A 52 2.42 3.22 1.24
N LEU A 53 1.37 2.54 0.76
CA LEU A 53 0.55 1.65 1.59
C LEU A 53 1.35 0.44 2.11
N ASN A 54 2.17 -0.19 1.26
CA ASN A 54 3.05 -1.30 1.65
C ASN A 54 4.14 -0.84 2.63
N TRP A 55 4.65 0.38 2.49
CA TRP A 55 5.58 0.98 3.43
C TRP A 55 4.91 1.25 4.79
N ILE A 56 3.72 1.83 4.81
CA ILE A 56 2.93 2.04 6.04
C ILE A 56 2.59 0.69 6.70
N ALA A 57 2.21 -0.32 5.93
CA ALA A 57 1.91 -1.65 6.45
C ALA A 57 3.13 -2.35 7.06
N ARG A 58 4.33 -2.05 6.58
CA ARG A 58 5.60 -2.53 7.16
C ARG A 58 6.06 -1.68 8.35
N ALA A 59 5.80 -0.37 8.32
CA ALA A 59 6.11 0.54 9.42
C ALA A 59 5.20 0.29 10.65
N GLY A 60 3.96 -0.17 10.42
CA GLY A 60 3.05 -0.62 11.48
C GLY A 60 3.40 -2.00 12.08
N ASP A 61 4.43 -2.67 11.57
CA ASP A 61 4.92 -3.97 12.05
C ASP A 61 5.97 -3.81 13.17
N ASP A 62 6.11 -2.60 13.75
CA ASP A 62 6.92 -2.36 14.95
C ASP A 62 6.04 -2.45 16.22
N PRO A 63 5.97 -3.63 16.85
CA PRO A 63 5.10 -3.82 18.00
C PRO A 63 5.58 -3.02 19.24
N LYS A 64 6.82 -2.53 19.25
CA LYS A 64 7.33 -1.65 20.32
C LYS A 64 6.69 -0.27 20.28
N GLY A 65 6.19 0.16 19.13
CA GLY A 65 5.45 1.41 18.97
C GLY A 65 4.16 1.47 19.81
N TYR A 66 3.54 0.32 20.11
CA TYR A 66 2.36 0.28 20.98
C TYR A 66 2.68 0.62 22.43
N LEU A 67 3.82 0.16 22.95
CA LEU A 67 4.30 0.47 24.30
C LEU A 67 4.72 1.94 24.41
N GLU A 68 5.41 2.48 23.40
CA GLU A 68 5.73 3.91 23.36
C GLU A 68 4.46 4.79 23.32
N ALA A 69 3.43 4.37 22.57
CA ALA A 69 2.15 5.07 22.52
C ALA A 69 1.41 5.06 23.87
N LEU A 70 1.56 3.98 24.67
CA LEU A 70 1.03 3.89 26.03
C LEU A 70 1.79 4.78 27.02
N LYS A 71 3.12 4.84 26.90
CA LYS A 71 3.98 5.71 27.71
C LYS A 71 3.71 7.19 27.43
N ARG A 72 3.33 7.55 26.20
CA ARG A 72 3.01 8.94 25.85
C ARG A 72 1.75 9.39 26.60
N SER A 73 1.94 10.26 27.58
CA SER A 73 0.87 10.86 28.37
C SER A 73 -0.12 11.61 27.49
N GLY A 74 -1.28 11.02 27.20
CA GLY A 74 -2.29 11.62 26.34
C GLY A 74 -3.72 11.17 26.64
N PRO A 75 -4.73 11.93 26.17
CA PRO A 75 -6.15 11.62 26.36
C PRO A 75 -6.59 10.28 25.74
N SER A 76 -5.78 9.72 24.84
CA SER A 76 -6.03 8.50 24.06
C SER A 76 -5.30 7.26 24.58
N ARG A 77 -4.71 7.28 25.78
CA ARG A 77 -3.96 6.11 26.33
C ARG A 77 -4.80 4.81 26.38
N TRP A 78 -6.08 4.91 26.71
CA TRP A 78 -6.99 3.75 26.68
C TRP A 78 -7.24 3.22 25.26
N GLN A 79 -7.21 4.08 24.23
CA GLN A 79 -7.33 3.66 22.82
C GLN A 79 -6.06 2.93 22.37
N ALA A 80 -4.88 3.42 22.80
CA ALA A 80 -3.62 2.73 22.54
C ALA A 80 -3.62 1.33 23.17
N ALA A 81 -4.13 1.18 24.40
CA ALA A 81 -4.27 -0.12 25.06
C ALA A 81 -5.24 -1.04 24.33
N ALA A 82 -6.39 -0.52 23.87
CA ALA A 82 -7.35 -1.30 23.10
C ALA A 82 -6.75 -1.80 21.77
N ASN A 83 -6.07 -0.92 21.03
CA ASN A 83 -5.40 -1.28 19.78
C ASN A 83 -4.30 -2.33 20.00
N LEU A 84 -3.54 -2.22 21.10
CA LEU A 84 -2.53 -3.20 21.46
C LEU A 84 -3.17 -4.56 21.76
N ALA A 85 -4.26 -4.60 22.54
CA ALA A 85 -4.97 -5.83 22.86
C ALA A 85 -5.51 -6.52 21.59
N ASP A 86 -6.04 -5.76 20.63
CA ASP A 86 -6.51 -6.30 19.36
C ASP A 86 -5.36 -6.75 18.43
N ALA A 87 -4.25 -6.01 18.42
CA ALA A 87 -3.05 -6.39 17.66
C ALA A 87 -2.43 -7.69 18.19
N LEU A 88 -2.36 -7.85 19.51
CA LEU A 88 -1.90 -9.07 20.17
C LEU A 88 -2.83 -10.24 19.87
N ARG A 89 -4.15 -10.05 19.86
CA ARG A 89 -5.09 -11.14 19.52
C ARG A 89 -4.87 -11.70 18.10
N SER A 90 -4.33 -10.90 17.18
CA SER A 90 -4.03 -11.35 15.82
C SER A 90 -2.78 -12.24 15.76
N SER A 91 -2.81 -13.30 14.95
CA SER A 91 -1.69 -14.24 14.76
C SER A 91 -0.45 -13.62 14.11
N ARG A 92 -0.52 -12.34 13.72
CA ARG A 92 0.52 -11.60 13.00
C ARG A 92 1.72 -11.24 13.89
N HIS A 93 1.50 -11.08 15.20
CA HIS A 93 2.51 -10.59 16.14
C HIS A 93 3.01 -11.66 17.12
N GLN A 94 3.13 -12.92 16.68
CA GLN A 94 3.59 -14.03 17.55
C GLN A 94 4.96 -13.79 18.20
N ALA A 95 5.88 -13.13 17.49
CA ALA A 95 7.19 -12.80 18.05
C ALA A 95 7.07 -11.82 19.24
N PHE A 96 6.14 -10.87 19.16
CA PHE A 96 5.92 -9.90 20.23
C PHE A 96 5.20 -10.49 21.43
N LYS A 97 4.30 -11.45 21.23
CA LYS A 97 3.67 -12.21 22.33
C LYS A 97 4.68 -12.91 23.24
N ARG A 98 5.85 -13.25 22.71
CA ARG A 98 6.93 -13.94 23.44
C ARG A 98 8.00 -12.99 23.98
N ASP A 99 7.84 -11.68 23.76
CA ASP A 99 8.75 -10.68 24.28
C ASP A 99 8.51 -10.47 25.78
N ARG A 100 9.40 -11.04 26.60
CA ARG A 100 9.33 -10.92 28.07
C ARG A 100 9.47 -9.49 28.56
N ALA A 101 10.30 -8.68 27.91
CA ALA A 101 10.50 -7.30 28.32
C ALA A 101 9.23 -6.47 28.08
N ALA A 102 8.57 -6.68 26.94
CA ALA A 102 7.30 -6.05 26.62
C ALA A 102 6.19 -6.44 27.62
N ALA A 103 6.10 -7.72 27.96
CA ALA A 103 5.12 -8.22 28.92
C ALA A 103 5.33 -7.62 30.32
N HIS A 104 6.58 -7.56 30.78
CA HIS A 104 6.93 -6.98 32.07
C HIS A 104 6.63 -5.48 32.13
N GLU A 105 6.96 -4.74 31.08
CA GLU A 105 6.67 -3.30 30.98
C GLU A 105 5.17 -3.01 31.04
N LEU A 106 4.35 -3.84 30.39
CA LEU A 106 2.90 -3.72 30.43
C LEU A 106 2.33 -4.05 31.82
N ALA A 107 2.94 -5.02 32.52
CA ALA A 107 2.58 -5.38 33.89
C ALA A 107 2.92 -4.27 34.89
N GLU A 108 4.10 -3.65 34.77
CA GLU A 108 4.46 -2.48 35.58
C GLU A 108 3.51 -1.31 35.34
N LEU A 109 3.14 -1.04 34.09
CA LEU A 109 2.17 0.00 33.77
C LEU A 109 0.80 -0.27 34.39
N LEU A 110 0.33 -1.53 34.37
CA LEU A 110 -0.91 -1.92 35.03
C LEU A 110 -0.82 -1.71 36.55
N ASN A 111 0.28 -2.12 37.18
CA ASN A 111 0.49 -1.92 38.62
C ASN A 111 0.45 -0.44 38.99
N GLN A 112 1.12 0.43 38.22
CA GLN A 112 1.05 1.88 38.43
C GLN A 112 -0.38 2.41 38.35
N GLN A 113 -1.18 1.93 37.38
CA GLN A 113 -2.59 2.32 37.26
C GLN A 113 -3.48 1.78 38.39
N LEU A 114 -3.13 0.64 38.97
CA LEU A 114 -3.80 0.09 40.14
C LEU A 114 -3.45 0.89 41.40
N ASP A 115 -2.18 1.27 41.56
CA ASP A 115 -1.68 2.09 42.66
C ASP A 115 -2.24 3.51 42.64
N GLU A 116 -2.42 4.10 41.44
CA GLU A 116 -3.13 5.37 41.27
C GLU A 116 -4.57 5.32 41.79
N ALA A 117 -5.18 4.13 41.81
CA ALA A 117 -6.51 3.84 42.37
C ALA A 117 -7.64 4.80 41.92
N SER A 118 -7.47 5.50 40.80
CA SER A 118 -8.50 6.38 40.24
C SER A 118 -9.76 5.56 39.94
N MET A 119 -10.94 6.16 40.10
CA MET A 119 -12.22 5.53 39.73
C MET A 119 -12.87 6.19 38.51
N ASP A 120 -12.11 7.06 37.83
CA ASP A 120 -12.57 7.69 36.61
C ASP A 120 -12.70 6.65 35.49
N GLU A 121 -13.69 6.85 34.63
CA GLU A 121 -14.04 5.92 33.53
C GLU A 121 -12.84 5.58 32.64
N LYS A 122 -12.00 6.57 32.32
CA LYS A 122 -10.85 6.41 31.42
C LYS A 122 -9.74 5.53 32.03
N PRO A 123 -9.21 5.81 33.25
CA PRO A 123 -8.30 4.91 33.95
C PRO A 123 -8.86 3.51 34.20
N VAL A 124 -10.17 3.37 34.52
CA VAL A 124 -10.81 2.04 34.67
C VAL A 124 -10.77 1.28 33.34
N THR A 125 -11.17 1.94 32.25
CA THR A 125 -11.17 1.35 30.91
C THR A 125 -9.76 0.97 30.46
N LEU A 126 -8.75 1.81 30.76
CA LEU A 126 -7.35 1.52 30.48
C LEU A 126 -6.91 0.22 31.19
N ARG A 127 -7.20 0.06 32.49
CA ARG A 127 -6.88 -1.16 33.24
C ARG A 127 -7.50 -2.41 32.62
N VAL A 128 -8.77 -2.34 32.18
CA VAL A 128 -9.43 -3.46 31.49
C VAL A 128 -8.67 -3.88 30.23
N PHE A 129 -8.26 -2.92 29.40
CA PHE A 129 -7.52 -3.23 28.18
C PHE A 129 -6.08 -3.70 28.45
N LEU A 130 -5.41 -3.18 29.47
CA LEU A 130 -4.08 -3.66 29.88
C LEU A 130 -4.14 -5.10 30.38
N CYS A 131 -5.13 -5.45 31.22
CA CYS A 131 -5.34 -6.84 31.65
C CYS A 131 -5.61 -7.77 30.47
N ARG A 132 -6.43 -7.34 29.51
CA ARG A 132 -6.71 -8.11 28.30
C ARG A 132 -5.45 -8.31 27.45
N ALA A 133 -4.65 -7.26 27.26
CA ALA A 133 -3.41 -7.34 26.50
C ALA A 133 -2.37 -8.25 27.18
N LEU A 134 -2.21 -8.16 28.51
CA LEU A 134 -1.33 -9.05 29.28
C LEU A 134 -1.69 -10.53 29.12
N GLY A 135 -2.98 -10.85 29.12
CA GLY A 135 -3.46 -12.23 28.94
C GLY A 135 -3.16 -12.84 27.56
N GLU A 136 -2.76 -12.03 26.58
CA GLU A 136 -2.40 -12.51 25.24
C GLU A 136 -0.91 -12.84 25.08
N PHE A 137 -0.07 -12.49 26.04
CA PHE A 137 1.36 -12.83 26.03
C PHE A 137 1.58 -14.31 26.35
N GLU A 138 2.53 -14.92 25.65
CA GLU A 138 2.94 -16.31 25.77
C GLU A 138 4.37 -16.34 26.31
N VAL A 139 4.54 -15.99 27.58
CA VAL A 139 5.85 -15.99 28.27
C VAL A 139 5.90 -17.13 29.29
N ASP A 140 7.04 -17.84 29.36
CA ASP A 140 7.22 -19.00 30.26
C ASP A 140 7.22 -18.65 31.75
N GLU A 141 7.44 -17.38 32.09
CA GLU A 141 7.34 -16.86 33.45
C GLU A 141 5.91 -16.35 33.63
N GLY A 142 5.14 -16.97 34.53
CA GLY A 142 3.85 -16.40 34.94
C GLY A 142 4.09 -14.99 35.49
N LEU A 143 3.42 -14.00 34.88
CA LEU A 143 3.47 -12.59 35.28
C LEU A 143 2.77 -12.36 36.61
#